data_AF-A0A8X7UMD7-F1
#
_entry.id   AF-A0A8X7UMD7-F1
#
_cell.length_a   1.000
_cell.length_b   1.000
_cell.length_c   1.000
_cell.angle_alpha   90.00
_cell.angle_beta   90.00
_cell.angle_gamma   90.00
#
_symmetry.space_group_name_H-M   'P 1'
#
loop_
_entity.id
_entity.type
_entity.pdbx_description
1 polymer ?
#
loop_
_entity_poly.entity_id
_entity_poly.type
_entity_poly.pdbx_seq_one_letter_code
_entity_poly.pdbx_strand_id
1 'polypeptide(L)'
;MSNRRSRQSSSALRISDDQMIDLVSKLCQLLPEIRERRRSDKVSASKVLHETCNYIRKLHREVDNLSDRLSQLLDAVDEDSHEASVIRSLLM
;
A
#
# COMPACT_ATOMS: atom_id res chain seq x y z
N MET A 1 -33.21 -6.57 -45.33
CA MET A 1 -33.33 -6.24 -43.89
C MET A 1 -31.94 -6.29 -43.28
N SER A 2 -31.36 -5.13 -42.96
CA SER A 2 -29.96 -5.02 -42.55
C SER A 2 -29.86 -5.13 -41.03
N ASN A 3 -29.48 -6.32 -40.55
CA ASN A 3 -29.19 -6.58 -39.15
C ASN A 3 -27.94 -5.79 -38.72
N ARG A 4 -28.15 -4.56 -38.22
CA ARG A 4 -27.13 -3.79 -37.51
C ARG A 4 -26.86 -4.48 -36.18
N ARG A 5 -25.96 -5.47 -36.21
CA ARG A 5 -25.41 -6.11 -35.02
C ARG A 5 -24.57 -5.06 -34.31
N SER A 6 -25.20 -4.35 -33.38
CA SER A 6 -24.55 -3.47 -32.41
C SER A 6 -23.50 -4.30 -31.69
N ARG A 7 -22.25 -4.20 -32.14
CA ARG A 7 -21.11 -4.70 -31.39
C ARG A 7 -21.01 -3.76 -30.21
N GLN A 8 -21.59 -4.17 -29.08
CA GLN A 8 -21.18 -3.70 -27.78
C GLN A 8 -19.67 -3.90 -27.71
N SER A 9 -18.92 -2.86 -28.07
CA SER A 9 -17.55 -2.70 -27.66
C SER A 9 -17.60 -2.69 -26.15
N SER A 10 -17.32 -3.83 -25.56
CA SER A 10 -16.87 -3.94 -24.18
C SER A 10 -15.68 -3.00 -24.06
N SER A 11 -15.97 -1.76 -23.71
CA SER A 11 -15.01 -0.74 -23.34
C SER A 11 -14.38 -1.22 -22.04
N ALA A 12 -13.42 -2.15 -22.18
CA ALA A 12 -12.35 -2.26 -21.21
C ALA A 12 -11.85 -0.82 -21.04
N LEU A 13 -12.10 -0.27 -19.85
CA LEU A 13 -11.81 1.10 -19.46
C LEU A 13 -10.42 1.44 -20.01
N ARG A 14 -10.36 2.21 -21.11
CA ARG A 14 -9.09 2.57 -21.71
C ARG A 14 -8.48 3.61 -20.79
N ILE A 15 -7.63 3.14 -19.89
CA ILE A 15 -6.83 3.99 -19.02
C ILE A 15 -6.06 4.95 -19.93
N SER A 16 -6.26 6.25 -19.73
CA SER A 16 -5.52 7.27 -20.48
C SER A 16 -4.08 7.36 -19.97
N ASP A 17 -3.15 7.72 -20.84
CA ASP A 17 -1.75 7.97 -20.46
C ASP A 17 -1.66 9.03 -19.35
N ASP A 18 -2.53 10.04 -19.36
CA ASP A 18 -2.60 11.06 -18.30
C ASP A 18 -2.98 10.46 -16.93
N GLN A 19 -3.92 9.50 -16.92
CA GLN A 19 -4.32 8.81 -15.69
C GLN A 19 -3.18 7.93 -15.17
N MET A 20 -2.40 7.33 -16.07
CA MET A 20 -1.23 6.53 -15.72
C MET A 20 -0.11 7.41 -15.15
N ILE A 21 0.13 8.59 -15.73
CA ILE A 21 1.11 9.57 -15.24
C ILE A 21 0.71 10.11 -13.87
N ASP A 22 -0.56 10.45 -13.66
CA ASP A 22 -1.08 10.92 -12.36
C ASP A 22 -0.92 9.84 -11.27
N LEU A 23 -1.28 8.59 -11.59
CA LEU A 23 -1.11 7.46 -10.67
C LEU A 23 0.36 7.27 -10.27
N VAL A 24 1.27 7.23 -11.24
CA VAL A 24 2.71 7.09 -10.99
C VAL A 24 3.23 8.26 -10.15
N SER A 25 2.73 9.48 -10.39
CA SER A 25 3.11 10.67 -9.63
C SER A 25 2.69 10.58 -8.17
N LYS A 26 1.47 10.11 -7.90
CA LYS A 26 0.94 9.85 -6.55
C LYS A 26 1.73 8.76 -5.83
N LEU A 27 1.99 7.64 -6.50
CA LEU A 27 2.78 6.55 -5.93
C LEU A 27 4.20 7.02 -5.55
N CYS A 28 4.84 7.84 -6.40
CA CYS A 28 6.15 8.41 -6.08
C CYS A 28 6.14 9.32 -4.84
N GLN A 29 5.01 9.94 -4.46
CA GLN A 29 4.92 10.79 -3.27
C GLN A 29 4.82 9.97 -1.99
N LEU A 30 4.21 8.79 -2.07
CA LEU A 30 4.00 7.88 -0.94
C LEU A 30 5.21 7.00 -0.65
N LEU A 31 6.17 6.89 -1.58
CA LEU A 31 7.33 6.02 -1.44
C LEU A 31 8.55 6.76 -0.86
N PRO A 32 8.95 6.47 0.39
CA PRO A 32 10.10 7.12 1.01
C PRO A 32 11.40 6.85 0.22
N GLU A 33 11.57 5.63 -0.30
CA GLU A 33 12.77 5.19 -1.03
C GLU A 33 12.94 5.89 -2.40
N ILE A 34 11.83 6.29 -3.03
CA ILE A 34 11.85 7.04 -4.29
C ILE A 34 12.12 8.52 -4.01
N ARG A 35 11.58 9.08 -2.92
CA ARG A 35 11.80 10.49 -2.54
C ARG A 35 13.28 10.81 -2.37
N GLU A 36 14.06 9.92 -1.77
CA GLU A 36 15.52 10.09 -1.60
C GLU A 36 16.27 10.02 -2.94
N ARG A 37 15.79 9.16 -3.86
CA ARG A 37 16.45 8.90 -5.14
C ARG A 37 16.03 9.84 -6.28
N ARG A 38 14.97 10.65 -6.11
CA ARG A 38 14.51 11.64 -7.11
C ARG A 38 15.57 12.67 -7.51
N ARG A 39 16.65 12.82 -6.74
CA ARG A 39 17.75 13.72 -7.10
C ARG A 39 18.64 13.19 -8.23
N SER A 40 18.57 11.89 -8.56
CA SER A 40 19.38 11.27 -9.61
C SER A 40 18.51 10.41 -10.53
N ASP A 41 18.28 10.93 -11.74
CA ASP A 41 17.74 10.27 -12.93
C ASP A 41 16.29 9.80 -12.95
N LYS A 42 15.73 9.84 -14.17
CA LYS A 42 14.35 9.49 -14.53
C LYS A 42 14.02 8.06 -14.05
N VAL A 43 13.25 7.96 -12.97
CA VAL A 43 12.70 6.69 -12.49
C VAL A 43 11.59 6.24 -13.44
N SER A 44 11.70 5.05 -14.02
CA SER A 44 10.66 4.50 -14.91
C SER A 44 9.38 4.16 -14.13
N ALA A 45 8.22 4.20 -14.80
CA ALA A 45 6.95 3.80 -14.20
C ALA A 45 6.98 2.35 -13.66
N SER A 46 7.64 1.44 -14.38
CA SER A 46 7.83 0.05 -13.93
C SER A 46 8.59 -0.04 -12.60
N LYS A 47 9.61 0.80 -12.40
CA LYS A 47 10.37 0.86 -11.16
C LYS A 47 9.53 1.44 -10.03
N VAL A 48 8.75 2.50 -10.30
CA VAL A 48 7.83 3.07 -9.30
C VAL A 48 6.84 2.02 -8.79
N LEU A 49 6.22 1.27 -9.72
CA LEU A 49 5.29 0.21 -9.37
C LEU A 49 5.96 -0.92 -8.58
N HIS A 50 7.18 -1.30 -8.96
CA HIS A 50 7.95 -2.32 -8.26
C HIS A 50 8.26 -1.92 -6.81
N GLU A 51 8.78 -0.70 -6.61
CA GLU A 51 9.04 -0.16 -5.27
C GLU A 51 7.74 -0.01 -4.47
N THR A 52 6.63 0.36 -5.12
CA THR A 52 5.30 0.39 -4.48
C THR A 52 4.95 -0.98 -3.89
N CYS A 53 5.03 -2.03 -4.70
CA CYS A 53 4.75 -3.39 -4.25
C CYS A 53 5.69 -3.86 -3.14
N ASN A 54 6.97 -3.48 -3.21
CA ASN A 54 7.95 -3.81 -2.18
C ASN A 54 7.64 -3.08 -0.87
N TYR A 55 7.31 -1.79 -0.93
CA TYR A 55 6.96 -0.99 0.24
C TYR A 55 5.70 -1.53 0.93
N ILE A 56 4.65 -1.88 0.17
CA ILE A 56 3.46 -2.54 0.70
C ILE A 56 3.83 -3.84 1.42
N ARG A 57 4.68 -4.69 0.82
CA ARG A 57 5.12 -5.94 1.46
C ARG A 57 5.91 -5.69 2.75
N LYS A 58 6.74 -4.65 2.80
CA LYS A 58 7.47 -4.26 4.03
C LYS A 58 6.51 -3.78 5.11
N LEU A 59 5.56 -2.91 4.77
CA LEU A 59 4.52 -2.43 5.68
C LEU A 59 3.72 -3.57 6.29
N HIS A 60 3.25 -4.53 5.47
CA HIS A 60 2.56 -5.71 6.00
C HIS A 60 3.41 -6.48 7.00
N ARG A 61 4.69 -6.74 6.67
CA ARG A 61 5.60 -7.42 7.60
C ARG A 61 5.85 -6.64 8.89
N GLU A 62 5.96 -5.31 8.80
CA GLU A 62 6.12 -4.47 9.98
C GLU A 62 4.88 -4.52 10.87
N VAL A 63 3.68 -4.47 10.28
CA VAL A 63 2.41 -4.65 10.99
C VAL A 63 2.32 -6.02 11.65
N ASP A 64 2.66 -7.10 10.93
CA ASP A 64 2.65 -8.47 11.47
C ASP A 64 3.62 -8.59 12.65
N ASN A 65 4.88 -8.15 12.48
CA ASN A 65 5.88 -8.19 13.54
C ASN A 65 5.49 -7.35 14.76
N LEU A 66 4.87 -6.18 14.55
CA LEU A 66 4.41 -5.33 15.63
C LEU A 66 3.27 -6.00 16.40
N SER A 67 2.35 -6.65 15.67
CA SER A 67 1.21 -7.39 16.24
C SER A 67 1.68 -8.59 17.07
N ASP A 68 2.67 -9.35 16.58
CA ASP A 68 3.26 -10.47 17.31
C ASP A 68 3.95 -9.99 18.59
N ARG A 69 4.76 -8.92 18.50
CA ARG A 69 5.45 -8.36 19.65
C ARG A 69 4.48 -7.80 20.68
N LEU A 70 3.39 -7.19 20.24
CA LEU A 70 2.33 -6.70 21.13
C LEU A 70 1.62 -7.86 21.83
N SER A 71 1.32 -8.94 21.10
CA SER A 71 0.72 -10.16 21.66
C SER A 71 1.62 -10.76 22.74
N GLN A 72 2.92 -10.88 22.47
CA GLN A 72 3.90 -11.35 23.46
C GLN A 72 3.98 -10.44 24.70
N LEU A 73 3.91 -9.11 24.51
CA LEU A 73 3.90 -8.17 25.63
C LEU A 73 2.62 -8.31 26.46
N LEU A 74 1.47 -8.53 25.84
CA LEU A 74 0.22 -8.76 26.54
C LEU A 74 0.23 -10.10 27.31
N ASP A 75 0.82 -11.15 26.75
CA ASP A 75 0.96 -12.45 27.43
C ASP A 75 1.96 -12.41 28.60
N ALA A 76 2.99 -11.56 28.50
CA ALA A 76 4.02 -11.44 29.52
C ALA A 76 3.61 -10.55 30.70
N VAL A 77 2.63 -9.68 30.52
CA VAL A 77 2.10 -8.83 31.58
C VAL A 77 0.99 -9.59 32.31
N ASP A 78 1.08 -9.63 33.64
CA ASP A 78 0.08 -10.27 34.48
C ASP A 78 -1.31 -9.69 34.16
N GLU A 79 -2.33 -10.54 34.02
CA GLU A 79 -3.59 -10.15 33.36
C GLU A 79 -4.33 -9.01 34.11
N ASP A 80 -4.05 -8.90 35.41
CA ASP A 80 -4.58 -7.94 36.38
C ASP A 80 -3.69 -6.68 36.59
N SER A 81 -2.57 -6.56 35.89
CA SER A 81 -1.67 -5.42 36.04
C SER A 81 -2.25 -4.14 35.43
N HIS A 82 -1.94 -2.99 36.05
CA HIS A 82 -2.36 -1.68 35.56
C HIS A 82 -1.78 -1.39 34.16
N GLU A 83 -0.55 -1.84 33.90
CA GLU A 83 0.12 -1.73 32.60
C GLU A 83 -0.62 -2.50 31.51
N ALA A 84 -1.09 -3.73 31.79
CA ALA A 84 -1.94 -4.49 30.85
C ALA A 84 -3.24 -3.75 30.55
N SER A 85 -3.88 -3.18 31.57
CA SER A 85 -5.11 -2.38 31.40
C SER A 85 -4.87 -1.15 30.52
N VAL A 86 -3.74 -0.45 30.67
CA VAL A 86 -3.38 0.70 29.83
C VAL A 86 -3.15 0.27 28.38
N ILE A 87 -2.37 -0.80 28.16
CA ILE A 87 -2.11 -1.29 26.80
C ILE A 87 -3.42 -1.72 26.11
N ARG A 88 -4.30 -2.47 26.79
CA ARG A 88 -5.63 -2.83 26.26
C ARG A 88 -6.49 -1.61 25.96
N SER A 89 -6.45 -0.57 26.79
CA SER A 89 -7.23 0.66 26.58
C SER A 89 -6.76 1.50 25.37
N LEU A 90 -5.50 1.37 24.96
CA LEU A 90 -4.96 2.04 23.78
C LEU A 90 -5.25 1.29 22.47
N LEU A 91 -5.68 0.02 22.56
CA LEU A 91 -6.00 -0.86 21.44
C LEU A 91 -7.50 -0.94 21.12
N MET A 92 -8.34 -0.41 22.01
CA MET A 92 -9.80 -0.24 21.84
C MET A 92 -10.11 1.14 21.29
#